data_AF-A0A2T3L0N1-F1
#
_entry.id   AF-A0A2T3L0N1-F1
#
_cell.length_a   1.000
_cell.length_b   1.000
_cell.length_c   1.000
_cell.angle_alpha   90.00
_cell.angle_beta   90.00
_cell.angle_gamma   90.00
#
_symmetry.space_group_name_H-M   'P 1'
#
loop_
_entity.id
_entity.type
_entity.pdbx_description
1 polymer ?
#
loop_
_entity_poly.entity_id
_entity_poly.type
_entity_poly.pdbx_seq_one_letter_code
_entity_poly.pdbx_strand_id
1 'polypeptide(L)' 'MNRNSLQLFSLLGVTITLVLHIVELATNLKQSLALTHLMFEWLPLYLVWGAMLAISYQQWQPQKRKKPPLGIN' A
#
# COMPACT_ATOMS: atom_id res chain seq x y z
N MET A 1 0.27 -3.68 16.62
CA MET A 1 1.41 -3.51 15.69
C MET A 1 1.96 -2.10 15.87
N ASN A 2 3.28 -1.93 16.02
CA ASN A 2 3.86 -0.59 16.19
C ASN A 2 3.80 0.19 14.87
N ARG A 3 3.77 1.53 14.91
CA ARG A 3 3.65 2.39 13.71
C ARG A 3 4.76 2.12 12.68
N ASN A 4 6.00 1.97 13.16
CA ASN A 4 7.14 1.62 12.31
C ASN A 4 7.01 0.23 11.69
N SER A 5 6.44 -0.73 12.43
CA SER A 5 6.18 -2.08 11.92
C SER A 5 5.09 -2.09 10.85
N LEU A 6 4.04 -1.29 10.99
CA LEU A 6 2.99 -1.15 9.96
C LEU A 6 3.56 -0.54 8.68
N GLN A 7 4.40 0.48 8.79
CA GLN A 7 5.03 1.11 7.64
C GLN A 7 5.98 0.14 6.92
N LEU A 8 6.88 -0.51 7.65
CA LEU A 8 7.78 -1.53 7.09
C LEU A 8 7.00 -2.67 6.44
N PHE A 9 5.93 -3.12 7.07
CA PHE A 9 5.08 -4.18 6.52
C PHE A 9 4.39 -3.72 5.23
N SER A 10 3.82 -2.52 5.20
CA SER A 10 3.18 -1.98 3.98
C SER A 10 4.19 -1.80 2.85
N LEU A 11 5.41 -1.35 3.15
CA LEU A 11 6.48 -1.18 2.17
C LEU A 11 6.99 -2.52 1.62
N LEU A 12 7.17 -3.51 2.51
CA LEU A 12 7.56 -4.87 2.12
C LEU A 12 6.49 -5.50 1.24
N GLY A 13 5.21 -5.35 1.59
CA GLY A 13 4.10 -5.84 0.79
C GLY A 13 4.04 -5.24 -0.62
N VAL A 14 4.20 -3.92 -0.75
CA VAL A 14 4.30 -3.26 -2.06
C VAL A 14 5.51 -3.76 -2.85
N THR A 15 6.68 -3.85 -2.21
CA THR A 15 7.92 -4.27 -2.86
C THR A 15 7.83 -5.70 -3.38
N ILE A 16 7.34 -6.64 -2.55
CA ILE A 16 7.17 -8.04 -2.93
C ILE A 16 6.17 -8.16 -4.09
N THR A 17 5.04 -7.46 -4.00
CA THR A 17 4.03 -7.43 -5.07
C THR A 17 4.64 -6.94 -6.38
N LEU A 18 5.45 -5.88 -6.35
CA LEU A 18 6.12 -5.34 -7.52
C LEU A 18 7.11 -6.34 -8.14
N VAL A 19 7.93 -6.99 -7.32
CA VAL A 19 8.90 -7.99 -7.79
C VAL A 19 8.18 -9.16 -8.44
N LEU A 20 7.14 -9.69 -7.80
CA LEU A 20 6.36 -10.80 -8.35
C LEU A 20 5.69 -10.40 -9.68
N HIS A 21 5.16 -9.19 -9.79
CA HIS A 21 4.54 -8.71 -11.02
C HIS A 21 5.56 -8.59 -12.18
N ILE A 22 6.78 -8.13 -11.88
CA ILE A 22 7.87 -8.07 -12.87
C ILE A 22 8.30 -9.48 -13.31
N VAL A 23 8.40 -10.42 -12.38
CA VAL A 23 8.73 -11.83 -12.68
C VAL A 23 7.64 -12.46 -13.54
N GLU A 24 6.36 -12.21 -13.22
CA GLU A 24 5.25 -12.68 -14.04
C GLU A 24 5.30 -12.08 -15.44
N LEU A 25 5.54 -10.77 -15.57
CA LEU A 25 5.66 -10.11 -16.86
C LEU A 25 6.83 -10.66 -17.70
N ALA A 26 7.95 -11.00 -17.05
CA ALA A 26 9.11 -11.58 -17.69
C ALA A 26 8.88 -13.03 -18.15
N THR A 27 8.02 -13.78 -17.47
CA THR A 27 7.78 -15.21 -17.73
C THR A 27 6.54 -15.47 -18.60
N ASN A 28 5.51 -14.61 -18.54
CA ASN A 28 4.27 -14.73 -19.28
C ASN A 28 4.23 -13.77 -20.50
N LEU A 29 4.96 -14.12 -21.56
CA LEU A 29 4.93 -13.40 -22.85
C LEU A 29 3.63 -13.59 -23.67
N LYS A 30 2.68 -14.41 -23.22
CA LYS A 30 1.40 -14.62 -23.93
C LYS A 30 0.44 -13.46 -23.66
N GLN A 31 0.65 -12.38 -24.41
CA GLN A 31 -0.03 -11.09 -24.36
C GLN A 31 -1.58 -11.13 -24.28
N SER A 32 -2.22 -12.21 -24.77
CA SER A 32 -3.67 -12.35 -24.83
C SER A 32 -4.36 -12.47 -23.45
N LEU A 33 -3.69 -13.06 -22.45
CA LEU A 33 -4.24 -13.25 -21.09
C LEU A 33 -3.78 -12.17 -20.10
N ALA A 34 -2.88 -11.28 -20.54
CA ALA A 34 -2.22 -10.29 -19.69
C ALA A 34 -3.20 -9.27 -19.08
N LEU A 35 -4.25 -8.88 -19.81
CA LEU A 35 -5.20 -7.88 -19.32
C LEU A 35 -6.11 -8.43 -18.22
N THR A 36 -6.54 -9.69 -18.34
CA THR A 36 -7.39 -10.35 -17.33
C THR A 36 -6.61 -10.61 -16.04
N HIS A 37 -5.38 -11.13 -16.14
CA HIS A 37 -4.49 -11.28 -14.97
C HIS A 37 -4.21 -9.93 -14.31
N LEU A 38 -3.94 -8.89 -15.10
CA LEU A 38 -3.70 -7.55 -14.56
C LEU A 38 -4.93 -6.98 -13.81
N MET A 39 -6.14 -7.16 -14.34
CA MET A 39 -7.36 -6.63 -13.72
C MET A 39 -7.88 -7.44 -12.52
N PHE A 40 -7.73 -8.76 -12.52
CA PHE A 40 -8.31 -9.61 -11.46
C PHE A 40 -7.31 -10.06 -10.41
N GLU A 41 -6.02 -10.17 -10.74
CA GLU A 41 -4.98 -10.63 -9.82
C GLU A 41 -4.19 -9.44 -9.26
N TRP A 42 -3.67 -8.60 -10.14
CA TRP A 42 -2.75 -7.52 -9.75
C TRP A 42 -3.45 -6.27 -9.24
N LEU A 43 -4.53 -5.82 -9.88
CA LEU A 43 -5.25 -4.60 -9.50
C LEU A 43 -5.76 -4.64 -8.04
N PRO A 44 -6.43 -5.72 -7.56
CA PRO A 44 -6.84 -5.79 -6.15
C PRO A 44 -5.64 -5.82 -5.20
N LEU A 45 -4.55 -6.49 -5.58
CA LEU A 45 -3.33 -6.55 -4.76
C LEU A 45 -2.71 -5.16 -4.58
N TYR A 46 -2.60 -4.40 -5.68
CA TYR A 46 -2.11 -3.02 -5.64
C TYR A 46 -3.03 -2.10 -4.85
N LEU A 47 -4.34 -2.28 -4.94
CA LEU A 47 -5.31 -1.53 -4.13
C LEU A 47 -5.14 -1.80 -2.64
N VAL A 48 -5.01 -3.07 -2.24
CA VAL A 48 -4.82 -3.45 -0.82
C VAL A 48 -3.53 -2.84 -0.28
N TRP A 49 -2.40 -3.06 -0.96
CA TRP A 49 -1.12 -2.56 -0.47
C TRP A 49 -1.01 -1.04 -0.56
N GLY A 50 -1.57 -0.42 -1.61
CA GLY A 50 -1.65 1.03 -1.76
C GLY A 50 -2.50 1.67 -0.67
N ALA A 51 -3.66 1.10 -0.36
CA ALA A 51 -4.51 1.56 0.75
C ALA A 51 -3.78 1.40 2.10
N MET A 52 -3.09 0.28 2.31
CA MET A 52 -2.35 0.01 3.54
C MET A 52 -1.18 1.00 3.73
N LEU A 53 -0.51 1.37 2.64
CA LEU A 53 0.54 2.40 2.62
C LEU A 53 -0.04 3.81 2.83
N ALA A 54 -1.21 4.12 2.24
CA ALA A 54 -1.89 5.39 2.47
C ALA A 54 -2.32 5.53 3.94
N ILE A 55 -2.86 4.47 4.54
CA ILE A 55 -3.23 4.45 5.96
C ILE A 55 -1.99 4.62 6.85
N SER A 56 -0.88 3.91 6.55
CA SER A 56 0.36 4.06 7.31
C SER A 56 0.92 5.48 7.21
N TYR A 57 0.81 6.12 6.04
CA TYR A 57 1.21 7.51 5.82
C TYR A 57 0.29 8.52 6.53
N GLN A 58 -1.04 8.31 6.53
CA GLN A 58 -1.97 9.15 7.27
C GLN A 58 -1.75 9.07 8.78
N GLN A 59 -1.34 7.90 9.29
CA GLN A 59 -0.93 7.72 10.68
C GLN A 59 0.43 8.35 11.00
N TRP A 60 1.28 8.54 9.98
CA TRP A 60 2.56 9.25 10.09
C TRP A 60 2.37 10.77 10.19
N GLN A 61 1.35 11.33 9.54
CA GLN A 61 1.00 12.72 9.79
C GLN A 61 0.68 12.86 11.28
N PRO A 62 1.36 13.76 12.02
CA PRO A 62 1.04 13.99 13.41
C PRO A 62 -0.44 14.36 13.42
N GLN A 63 -1.26 13.48 14.01
CA GLN A 63 -2.67 13.79 14.29
C GLN A 63 -2.65 15.21 14.81
N LYS A 64 -3.19 16.16 14.03
CA LYS A 64 -3.20 17.58 14.39
C LYS A 64 -3.69 17.57 15.82
N ARG A 65 -2.78 17.80 16.79
CA ARG A 65 -3.11 17.79 18.20
C ARG A 65 -4.28 18.75 18.25
N LYS A 66 -5.48 18.26 18.54
CA LYS A 66 -6.60 19.14 18.84
C LYS A 66 -6.04 20.00 19.96
N LYS A 67 -5.65 21.24 19.64
CA LYS A 67 -5.22 22.19 20.65
C LYS A 67 -6.37 22.17 21.64
N PRO A 68 -6.13 21.88 22.93
CA PRO A 68 -7.16 22.15 23.92
C PRO A 68 -7.59 23.61 23.71
N PRO A 69 -8.90 23.90 23.66
CA PRO A 69 -9.34 25.28 23.52
C PRO A 69 -8.67 26.08 24.64
N LEU A 70 -7.79 27.00 24.23
CA LEU A 70 -7.24 28.03 25.09
C LEU A 70 -8.43 28.87 25.53
N GLY A 71 -8.83 28.73 26.78
CA GLY A 71 -9.81 29.60 27.41
C GLY A 71 -10.80 28.83 28.24
N ILE A 72 -10.47 28.64 29.52
CA ILE A 72 -11.35 29.09 30.61
C ILE A 72 -10.42 29.73 31.66
N ASN A 73 -10.83 30.92 32.09
CA ASN A 73 -10.15 31.89 32.97
C ASN A 73 -9.53 31.30 34.24
#